data_AF-A0A661L6D2-F1
#
_entry.id   AF-A0A661L6D2-F1
#
_cell.length_a   1.000
_cell.length_b   1.000
_cell.length_c   1.000
_cell.angle_alpha   90.00
_cell.angle_beta   90.00
_cell.angle_gamma   90.00
#
_symmetry.space_group_name_H-M   'P 1'
#
loop_
_entity.id
_entity.type
_entity.pdbx_description
1 polymer ?
#
loop_
_entity_poly.entity_id
_entity_poly.type
_entity_poly.pdbx_seq_one_letter_code
_entity_poly.pdbx_strand_id
1 'polypeptide(L)'
;GFTASDFAVGGNKEIILNAEYIFHIIRPAKIKGVFFFDMGNVYEKDESYSFSGIKRSVGLGIRWYSPIGPLRLEYGKVLSRKKGEPSGNWEFSIGGIF
;
A
#
# COMPACT_ATOMS: atom_id res chain seq x y z
N GLY A 1 -30.48 0.57 2.16
CA GLY A 1 -29.93 -0.51 3.01
C GLY A 1 -28.72 -1.05 2.31
N PHE A 2 -27.60 -1.19 3.01
CA PHE A 2 -26.36 -1.73 2.43
C PHE A 2 -26.46 -3.26 2.34
N THR A 3 -26.05 -3.85 1.22
CA THR A 3 -25.98 -5.30 1.05
C THR A 3 -24.59 -5.82 1.40
N ALA A 4 -24.43 -7.13 1.66
CA ALA A 4 -23.12 -7.72 1.97
C ALA A 4 -22.04 -7.45 0.90
N SER A 5 -22.44 -7.13 -0.34
CA SER A 5 -21.56 -6.70 -1.44
C SER A 5 -20.86 -5.35 -1.20
N ASP A 6 -21.36 -4.54 -0.27
CA ASP A 6 -20.83 -3.20 0.01
C ASP A 6 -19.69 -3.24 1.06
N PHE A 7 -19.43 -4.42 1.64
CA PHE A 7 -18.41 -4.63 2.65
C PHE A 7 -17.33 -5.60 2.16
N ALA A 8 -16.07 -5.29 2.44
CA ALA A 8 -14.97 -6.22 2.21
C ALA A 8 -15.05 -7.35 3.24
N VAL A 9 -15.47 -8.54 2.80
CA VAL A 9 -15.60 -9.75 3.63
C VAL A 9 -14.28 -10.48 3.89
N GLY A 10 -13.21 -10.11 3.17
CA GLY A 10 -11.88 -10.72 3.33
C GLY A 10 -11.71 -11.97 2.48
N GLY A 11 -10.83 -12.86 2.91
CA GLY A 11 -10.57 -14.16 2.27
C GLY A 11 -9.64 -15.01 3.14
N ASN A 12 -9.55 -16.30 2.85
CA ASN A 12 -8.82 -17.27 3.68
C ASN A 12 -7.42 -17.55 3.14
N LYS A 13 -7.10 -17.03 1.95
CA LYS A 13 -5.80 -17.12 1.29
C LYS A 13 -5.45 -15.77 0.71
N GLU A 14 -4.17 -15.44 0.71
CA GLU A 14 -3.68 -14.18 0.16
C GLU A 14 -2.40 -14.37 -0.65
N ILE A 15 -2.19 -13.45 -1.59
CA ILE A 15 -0.90 -13.22 -2.22
C ILE A 15 -0.59 -11.74 -2.02
N ILE A 16 0.60 -11.45 -1.49
CA ILE A 16 1.09 -10.08 -1.30
C ILE A 16 2.53 -10.00 -1.81
N LEU A 17 2.82 -8.94 -2.54
CA LEU A 17 4.15 -8.53 -2.97
C LEU A 17 4.29 -7.03 -2.76
N ASN A 18 5.38 -6.63 -2.12
CA ASN A 18 5.77 -5.24 -1.96
C ASN A 18 7.24 -5.11 -2.40
N ALA A 19 7.49 -4.16 -3.29
CA ALA A 19 8.83 -3.83 -3.77
C ALA A 19 9.09 -2.35 -3.54
N GLU A 20 10.13 -2.04 -2.76
CA GLU A 20 10.51 -0.67 -2.43
C GLU A 20 11.93 -0.35 -2.91
N TYR A 21 12.08 0.83 -3.51
CA TYR A 21 13.38 1.44 -3.77
C TYR A 21 13.54 2.69 -2.91
N ILE A 22 14.48 2.63 -1.96
CA ILE A 22 14.72 3.69 -0.99
C ILE A 22 16.05 4.38 -1.30
N PHE A 23 16.04 5.70 -1.36
CA PHE A 23 17.23 6.51 -1.60
C PHE A 23 17.34 7.68 -0.61
N HIS A 24 18.57 8.17 -0.43
CA HIS A 24 18.80 9.31 0.46
C HIS A 24 18.51 10.61 -0.30
N ILE A 25 17.65 11.45 0.26
CA ILE A 25 17.42 12.81 -0.25
C ILE A 25 18.38 13.76 0.48
N ILE A 26 18.36 13.74 1.82
CA ILE A 26 19.25 14.56 2.66
C ILE A 26 19.81 13.66 3.77
N ARG A 27 21.06 13.21 3.59
CA ARG A 27 21.73 12.30 4.56
C ARG A 27 21.88 12.92 5.95
N PRO A 28 22.35 14.18 6.11
CA PRO A 28 22.53 14.77 7.44
C PRO A 28 21.22 14.89 8.23
N ALA A 29 20.11 15.18 7.53
CA ALA A 29 18.78 15.30 8.11
C ALA A 29 18.04 13.95 8.24
N LYS A 30 18.66 12.83 7.81
CA LYS A 30 18.06 11.49 7.77
C LYS A 30 16.71 11.46 7.02
N ILE A 31 16.63 12.19 5.91
CA ILE A 31 15.46 12.20 5.02
C ILE A 31 15.71 11.28 3.83
N LYS A 32 14.79 10.34 3.62
CA LYS A 32 14.82 9.36 2.53
C LYS A 32 13.59 9.52 1.65
N GLY A 33 13.77 9.26 0.37
CA GLY A 33 12.69 9.07 -0.59
C GLY A 33 12.44 7.58 -0.78
N VAL A 34 11.21 7.23 -1.12
CA VAL A 34 10.83 5.87 -1.51
C VAL A 34 10.01 5.91 -2.79
N PHE A 35 10.28 4.99 -3.70
CA PHE A 35 9.34 4.53 -4.72
C PHE A 35 8.90 3.13 -4.35
N PHE A 36 7.61 2.84 -4.48
CA PHE A 36 7.09 1.51 -4.17
C PHE A 36 6.14 1.00 -5.26
N PHE A 37 6.08 -0.32 -5.34
CA PHE A 37 5.11 -1.07 -6.11
C PHE A 37 4.52 -2.14 -5.20
N ASP A 38 3.20 -2.17 -5.10
CA ASP A 38 2.48 -3.20 -4.36
C ASP A 38 1.61 -4.00 -5.30
N MET A 39 1.45 -5.27 -4.97
CA MET A 39 0.56 -6.16 -5.66
C MET A 39 -0.03 -7.15 -4.66
N GLY A 40 -1.33 -7.36 -4.71
CA GLY A 40 -1.94 -8.37 -3.88
C GLY A 40 -3.38 -8.69 -4.21
N ASN A 41 -3.87 -9.78 -3.65
CA ASN A 41 -5.26 -10.18 -3.73
C ASN A 41 -5.59 -11.18 -2.61
N VAL A 42 -6.86 -11.27 -2.27
CA VAL A 42 -7.41 -12.26 -1.32
C VAL A 42 -8.33 -13.23 -2.08
N TYR A 43 -8.38 -14.48 -1.62
CA TYR A 43 -9.16 -15.56 -2.22
C TYR A 43 -9.91 -16.34 -1.15
N GLU A 44 -11.08 -16.84 -1.51
CA GLU A 44 -11.86 -17.72 -0.64
C GLU A 44 -11.28 -19.13 -0.57
N LYS A 45 -11.73 -19.92 0.42
CA LYS A 45 -11.23 -21.29 0.64
C LYS A 45 -11.31 -22.15 -0.62
N ASP A 46 -12.40 -22.03 -1.37
CA ASP A 46 -12.73 -22.86 -2.52
C ASP A 46 -12.19 -22.29 -3.86
N GLU A 47 -11.64 -21.07 -3.86
CA GLU A 47 -11.06 -20.45 -5.06
C GLU A 47 -9.60 -20.88 -5.27
N SER A 48 -9.16 -21.09 -6.51
CA SER A 48 -7.74 -21.34 -6.79
C SER A 48 -6.94 -20.03 -6.84
N TYR A 49 -5.66 -20.08 -6.48
CA TYR A 49 -4.76 -18.94 -6.72
C TYR A 49 -4.77 -18.57 -8.20
N SER A 50 -4.90 -17.28 -8.50
CA SER A 50 -4.93 -16.77 -9.87
C SER A 50 -4.20 -15.44 -9.95
N PHE A 51 -3.39 -15.24 -10.98
CA PHE A 51 -2.81 -13.93 -11.24
C PHE A 51 -3.79 -12.98 -11.95
N SER A 52 -4.95 -13.49 -12.38
CA SER A 52 -6.01 -12.67 -12.96
C SER A 52 -6.71 -11.86 -11.87
N GLY A 53 -6.93 -10.57 -12.14
CA GLY A 53 -7.64 -9.68 -11.21
C GLY A 53 -6.80 -9.13 -10.06
N ILE A 54 -5.50 -9.40 -10.02
CA ILE A 54 -4.61 -8.94 -8.95
C ILE A 54 -4.60 -7.40 -8.83
N LYS A 55 -4.79 -6.91 -7.59
CA LYS A 55 -4.75 -5.48 -7.30
C LYS A 55 -3.30 -5.01 -7.29
N ARG A 56 -3.06 -3.85 -7.88
CA ARG A 56 -1.72 -3.27 -8.03
C ARG A 56 -1.75 -1.78 -7.73
N SER A 57 -0.71 -1.29 -7.08
CA SER A 57 -0.45 0.11 -6.83
C SER A 57 1.01 0.46 -7.08
N VAL A 58 1.24 1.73 -7.37
CA VAL A 58 2.57 2.35 -7.32
C VAL A 58 2.47 3.59 -6.48
N GLY A 59 3.58 4.00 -5.88
CA GLY A 59 3.60 5.26 -5.17
C GLY A 59 4.99 5.76 -4.89
N LEU A 60 4.99 6.92 -4.24
CA LEU A 60 6.18 7.59 -3.78
C LEU A 60 5.96 8.15 -2.38
N GLY A 61 7.04 8.35 -1.65
CA GLY A 61 6.96 8.86 -0.30
C GLY A 61 8.24 9.49 0.21
N ILE A 62 8.08 10.17 1.34
CA ILE A 62 9.16 10.75 2.14
C ILE A 62 9.14 10.08 3.50
N ARG A 63 10.31 9.63 3.94
CA ARG A 63 10.54 9.04 5.26
C ARG A 63 11.57 9.89 5.99
N TRP A 64 11.21 10.39 7.17
CA TRP A 64 12.08 11.22 7.99
C TRP A 64 12.29 10.60 9.36
N TYR A 65 13.54 10.30 9.70
CA TYR A 65 13.93 9.89 11.05
C TYR A 65 14.21 11.15 11.88
N SER A 66 13.15 11.81 12.33
CA SER A 66 13.24 13.03 13.13
C SER A 66 13.72 12.74 14.57
N PRO A 67 14.15 13.76 15.33
CA PRO A 67 14.50 13.61 16.75
C PRO A 67 13.35 13.09 17.62
N ILE A 68 12.10 13.28 17.21
CA ILE A 68 10.89 12.86 17.96
C ILE A 68 10.32 11.52 17.50
N GLY A 69 10.88 10.92 16.45
CA GLY A 69 10.48 9.61 15.92
C GLY A 69 10.48 9.52 14.39
N PRO A 70 10.22 8.34 13.82
CA PRO A 70 10.04 8.16 12.39
C PRO A 70 8.71 8.77 11.92
N LEU A 71 8.77 9.55 10.84
CA LEU A 71 7.61 10.05 10.11
C LEU A 71 7.61 9.48 8.70
N ARG A 72 6.42 9.17 8.18
CA ARG A 72 6.22 8.75 6.80
C ARG A 72 5.06 9.53 6.20
N LEU A 73 5.27 10.01 4.99
CA LEU A 73 4.21 10.56 4.15
C LEU A 73 4.33 9.91 2.79
N GLU A 74 3.32 9.16 2.38
CA GLU A 74 3.34 8.35 1.17
C GLU A 74 2.06 8.60 0.37
N TYR A 75 2.17 8.64 -0.95
CA TYR A 75 1.03 8.68 -1.85
C TYR A 75 1.05 7.45 -2.73
N GLY A 76 -0.02 6.66 -2.65
CA GLY A 76 -0.24 5.48 -3.49
C GLY A 76 -1.29 5.74 -4.55
N LYS A 77 -1.01 5.34 -5.79
CA LYS A 77 -1.94 5.33 -6.92
C LYS A 77 -2.34 3.91 -7.26
N VAL A 78 -3.65 3.64 -7.33
CA VAL A 78 -4.20 2.33 -7.70
C VAL A 78 -4.16 2.16 -9.22
N LEU A 79 -3.43 1.15 -9.69
CA LEU A 79 -3.30 0.82 -11.11
C LEU A 79 -4.44 -0.09 -11.59
N SER A 80 -4.84 -1.06 -10.77
CA SER A 80 -5.92 -2.02 -11.07
C SER A 80 -7.30 -1.54 -10.56
N ARG A 81 -7.64 -0.27 -10.78
CA ARG A 81 -8.86 0.38 -10.29
C ARG A 81 -10.12 -0.16 -10.99
N LYS A 82 -11.16 -0.51 -10.23
CA LYS A 82 -12.52 -0.76 -10.75
C LYS A 82 -13.36 0.53 -10.73
N LYS A 83 -14.42 0.59 -11.53
CA LYS A 83 -15.35 1.74 -11.56
C LYS A 83 -15.93 1.95 -10.15
N GLY A 84 -15.81 3.17 -9.63
CA GLY A 84 -16.26 3.52 -8.27
C GLY A 84 -15.19 3.42 -7.18
N GLU A 85 -14.03 2.81 -7.44
CA GLU A 85 -12.91 2.80 -6.49
C GLU A 85 -12.10 4.11 -6.55
N PRO A 86 -11.52 4.58 -5.44
CA PRO A 86 -10.59 5.71 -5.42
C PRO A 86 -9.38 5.47 -6.33
N SER A 87 -8.84 6.53 -6.92
CA SER A 87 -7.66 6.45 -7.78
C SER A 87 -6.34 6.33 -7.03
N GLY A 88 -6.34 6.64 -5.74
CA GLY A 88 -5.16 6.70 -4.88
C GLY A 88 -5.49 7.38 -3.56
N ASN A 89 -4.57 7.31 -2.61
CA ASN A 89 -4.72 7.88 -1.26
C ASN A 89 -3.37 8.37 -0.73
N TRP A 90 -3.44 9.34 0.18
CA TRP A 90 -2.33 9.77 1.02
C TRP A 90 -2.34 8.98 2.32
N GLU A 91 -1.17 8.51 2.74
CA GLU A 91 -0.94 7.83 4.00
C GLU A 91 0.10 8.60 4.81
N PHE A 92 -0.18 8.82 6.09
CA PHE A 92 0.73 9.48 7.02
C PHE A 92 0.84 8.70 8.31
N SER A 93 2.07 8.49 8.80
CA SER A 93 2.32 7.88 10.10
C SER A 93 3.44 8.58 10.87
N ILE A 94 3.29 8.64 12.20
CA ILE A 94 4.25 9.21 13.14
C ILE A 94 4.43 8.28 14.34
N GLY A 95 5.64 7.74 14.52
CA GLY A 95 5.90 6.74 15.55
C GLY A 95 5.22 5.38 15.25
N GLY A 96 5.93 4.28 15.51
CA GLY A 96 5.39 2.93 15.33
C GLY A 96 6.41 1.92 14.82
N ILE A 97 6.34 0.71 15.37
CA ILE A 97 6.80 -0.53 14.75
C ILE A 97 5.61 -1.04 13.93
N PHE A 98 5.86 -1.57 12.74
CA PHE A 98 4.83 -2.18 11.91
C PHE A 98 4.30 -3.47 12.53
#